data_AF-A0A8S3JV65-F1
#
_entry.id   AF-A0A8S3JV65-F1
#
_cell.length_a   1.000
_cell.length_b   1.000
_cell.length_c   1.000
_cell.angle_alpha   90.00
_cell.angle_beta   90.00
_cell.angle_gamma   90.00
#
_symmetry.space_group_name_H-M   'P 1'
#
loop_
_entity.id
_entity.type
_entity.pdbx_description
1 polymer ?
#
loop_
_entity_poly.entity_id
_entity_poly.type
_entity_poly.pdbx_seq_one_letter_code
_entity_poly.pdbx_strand_id
1 'polypeptide(L)'
;MLVTISLSFYLFTIPGMIMYLIEIYSLKSRNINKIKLKFILAQLSVIVLQLNNATNFLFYCFAGHRFRQAAVQTYYGYSALSKTFFHHYILRNKEYGYARAYGHPVSHSAQTALTNRSSTSPYYPRSPYKTSPL
;
A
#
# COMPACT_ATOMS: atom_id res chain seq x y z
N MET A 1 20.04 -4.85 -15.45
CA MET A 1 19.08 -4.61 -14.35
C MET A 1 19.66 -3.67 -13.28
N LEU A 2 20.77 -4.01 -12.62
CA LEU A 2 21.37 -3.15 -11.58
C LEU A 2 21.73 -1.75 -12.08
N VAL A 3 22.35 -1.64 -13.26
CA VAL A 3 22.69 -0.35 -13.89
C VAL A 3 21.45 0.49 -14.19
N THR A 4 20.34 -0.14 -14.59
CA THR A 4 19.07 0.55 -14.88
C THR A 4 18.45 1.09 -13.60
N ILE A 5 18.52 0.32 -12.51
CA ILE A 5 18.01 0.71 -11.17
C ILE A 5 18.86 1.83 -10.57
N SER A 6 20.19 1.80 -10.75
CA SER A 6 21.05 2.88 -10.26
C SER A 6 20.85 4.17 -11.07
N LEU A 7 20.64 4.06 -12.38
CA LEU A 7 20.34 5.20 -13.23
C LEU A 7 18.98 5.83 -12.89
N SER A 8 17.94 5.02 -12.67
CA SER A 8 16.64 5.54 -12.26
C SER A 8 16.71 6.21 -10.89
N PHE A 9 17.38 5.59 -9.91
CA PHE A 9 17.61 6.21 -8.61
C PHE A 9 18.25 7.60 -8.76
N TYR A 10 19.31 7.71 -9.57
CA TYR A 10 19.97 8.99 -9.82
C TYR A 10 19.01 10.04 -10.41
N LEU A 11 18.26 9.68 -11.46
CA LEU A 11 17.31 10.59 -12.12
C LEU A 11 16.19 11.07 -11.19
N PHE A 12 15.67 10.20 -10.34
CA PHE A 12 14.58 10.56 -9.41
C PHE A 12 15.08 11.31 -8.17
N THR A 13 16.34 11.16 -7.79
CA THR A 13 16.93 11.87 -6.63
C THR A 13 17.41 13.29 -6.99
N ILE A 14 17.84 13.54 -8.23
CA ILE A 14 18.34 14.86 -8.68
C ILE A 14 17.37 16.01 -8.35
N PRO A 15 16.07 15.96 -8.69
CA PRO A 15 15.15 17.08 -8.41
C PRO A 15 15.04 17.41 -6.92
N GLY A 16 15.05 16.38 -6.06
CA GLY A 16 15.05 16.56 -4.61
C GLY A 16 16.32 17.23 -4.10
N MET A 17 17.49 16.79 -4.59
CA MET A 17 18.78 17.38 -4.22
C MET A 17 18.92 18.82 -4.70
N ILE A 18 18.47 19.14 -5.92
CA ILE A 18 18.46 20.51 -6.44
C ILE A 18 17.59 21.41 -5.56
N MET A 19 16.37 20.96 -5.20
CA MET A 19 15.49 21.72 -4.33
C MET A 19 16.08 21.95 -2.94
N TYR A 20 16.72 20.93 -2.37
CA TYR A 20 17.42 21.03 -1.08
C TYR A 20 18.57 22.05 -1.11
N LEU A 21 19.40 22.02 -2.17
CA LEU A 21 20.47 23.00 -2.35
C LEU A 21 19.89 24.42 -2.51
N ILE A 22 18.84 24.59 -3.32
CA ILE A 22 18.16 25.89 -3.45
C ILE A 22 17.63 26.38 -2.10
N GLU A 23 17.13 25.50 -1.25
CA GLU A 23 16.64 25.89 0.08
C GLU A 23 17.75 26.33 1.02
N ILE A 24 18.91 25.65 1.02
CA ILE A 24 20.09 26.04 1.81
C ILE A 24 20.65 27.39 1.36
N TYR A 25 20.79 27.60 0.06
CA TYR A 25 21.47 28.78 -0.48
C TYR A 25 20.53 29.97 -0.76
N SER A 26 19.20 29.76 -0.76
CA SER A 26 18.26 30.85 -1.00
C SER A 26 18.06 31.71 0.24
N LEU A 27 18.34 33.01 0.11
CA LEU A 27 17.87 34.03 1.05
C LEU A 27 16.34 33.96 1.23
N LYS A 28 15.87 34.14 2.46
CA LYS A 28 14.46 34.03 2.85
C LYS A 28 13.63 35.05 2.07
N SER A 29 12.83 34.57 1.10
CA SER A 29 11.98 35.45 0.29
C SER A 29 10.77 35.90 1.11
N ARG A 30 10.49 37.21 1.14
CA ARG A 30 9.26 37.77 1.75
C ARG A 30 8.02 37.64 0.84
N ASN A 31 8.17 37.21 -0.40
CA ASN A 31 7.06 37.15 -1.36
C ASN A 31 6.25 35.84 -1.20
N ILE A 32 4.99 35.96 -0.80
CA ILE A 32 4.07 34.84 -0.55
C ILE A 32 3.91 33.93 -1.78
N ASN A 33 3.87 34.51 -2.98
CA ASN A 33 3.72 33.72 -4.22
C ASN A 33 4.95 32.84 -4.48
N LYS A 34 6.16 33.34 -4.16
CA LYS A 34 7.40 32.55 -4.27
C LYS A 34 7.45 31.42 -3.25
N ILE A 35 6.91 31.64 -2.04
CA ILE A 35 6.84 30.60 -1.00
C ILE A 35 5.88 29.48 -1.44
N LYS A 36 4.68 29.82 -1.93
CA LYS A 36 3.71 28.82 -2.43
C LYS A 36 4.28 27.98 -3.57
N LEU A 37 4.95 28.61 -4.53
CA LEU A 37 5.58 27.91 -5.66
C LEU A 37 6.69 26.96 -5.17
N LYS A 38 7.55 27.40 -4.25
CA LYS A 38 8.58 26.54 -3.63
C LYS A 38 7.97 25.33 -2.92
N PHE A 39 6.88 25.54 -2.17
CA PHE A 39 6.19 24.45 -1.50
C PHE A 39 5.64 23.42 -2.49
N ILE A 40 4.98 23.87 -3.57
CA ILE A 40 4.48 22.97 -4.62
C ILE A 40 5.62 22.19 -5.27
N LEU A 41 6.73 22.85 -5.61
CA LEU A 41 7.90 22.20 -6.19
C LEU A 41 8.54 21.18 -5.24
N ALA A 42 8.57 21.46 -3.94
CA ALA A 42 9.05 20.51 -2.93
C ALA A 42 8.13 19.29 -2.83
N GLN A 43 6.81 19.48 -2.86
CA GLN A 43 5.88 18.33 -2.90
C GLN A 43 6.03 17.52 -4.18
N LEU A 44 6.22 18.19 -5.33
CA LEU A 44 6.45 17.54 -6.60
C LEU A 44 7.74 16.69 -6.57
N SER A 45 8.83 17.20 -5.98
CA SER A 45 10.08 16.46 -5.87
C SER A 45 9.95 15.22 -4.98
N VAL A 46 9.15 15.30 -3.91
CA VAL A 46 8.82 14.15 -3.06
C VAL A 46 8.02 13.10 -3.84
N ILE A 47 7.02 13.52 -4.62
CA ILE A 47 6.24 12.60 -5.47
C ILE A 47 7.15 11.91 -6.49
N VAL A 48 8.03 12.67 -7.16
CA VAL A 48 9.02 12.15 -8.12
C VAL A 48 9.95 11.13 -7.45
N LEU A 49 10.39 11.39 -6.21
CA LEU A 49 11.20 10.44 -5.46
C LEU A 49 10.43 9.14 -5.14
N GLN A 50 9.14 9.23 -4.78
CA GLN A 50 8.31 8.05 -4.55
C GLN A 50 8.07 7.24 -5.83
N LEU A 51 8.00 7.90 -6.99
CA LEU A 51 7.89 7.22 -8.30
C LEU A 51 9.08 6.30 -8.58
N ASN A 52 10.26 6.54 -7.98
CA ASN A 52 11.40 5.64 -8.11
C ASN A 52 11.05 4.21 -7.66
N ASN A 53 10.30 4.06 -6.56
CA ASN A 53 9.90 2.75 -6.06
C ASN A 53 8.99 2.01 -7.04
N ALA A 54 8.01 2.72 -7.62
CA ALA A 54 7.13 2.17 -8.65
C ALA A 54 7.91 1.81 -9.93
N THR A 55 8.84 2.66 -10.35
CA THR A 55 9.66 2.43 -11.54
C THR A 55 10.58 1.21 -11.36
N ASN A 56 11.19 1.06 -10.18
CA ASN A 56 12.00 -0.11 -9.86
C ASN A 56 11.16 -1.39 -9.91
N PHE A 57 9.95 -1.39 -9.34
CA PHE A 57 9.03 -2.52 -9.46
C PHE A 57 8.75 -2.89 -10.91
N LEU A 58 8.48 -1.90 -11.78
CA LEU A 58 8.28 -2.14 -13.21
C LEU A 58 9.52 -2.73 -13.87
N PHE A 59 10.73 -2.24 -13.55
CA PHE A 59 11.96 -2.81 -14.08
C PHE A 59 12.16 -4.26 -13.65
N TYR A 60 11.84 -4.62 -12.40
CA TYR A 60 11.88 -6.02 -11.96
C TYR A 60 10.87 -6.89 -12.72
N CYS A 61 9.67 -6.37 -13.01
CA CYS A 61 8.67 -7.07 -13.82
C CYS A 61 9.10 -7.27 -15.28
N PHE A 62 9.78 -6.29 -15.89
CA PHE A 62 10.21 -6.40 -17.29
C PHE A 62 11.49 -7.23 -17.45
N ALA A 63 12.49 -7.04 -16.60
CA ALA A 63 13.78 -7.69 -16.74
C ALA A 63 13.85 -9.05 -16.03
N GLY A 64 13.05 -9.27 -14.99
CA GLY A 64 13.09 -10.48 -14.16
C GLY A 64 12.01 -11.48 -14.56
N HIS A 65 12.34 -12.48 -15.38
CA HIS A 65 11.38 -13.52 -15.77
C HIS A 65 10.73 -14.22 -14.56
N ARG A 66 11.54 -14.59 -13.56
CA ARG A 66 11.05 -15.22 -12.32
C ARG A 66 10.18 -14.28 -11.50
N PHE A 67 10.56 -13.01 -11.40
CA PHE A 67 9.80 -12.00 -10.66
C PHE A 67 8.44 -11.75 -11.33
N ARG A 68 8.43 -11.65 -12.66
CA ARG A 68 7.21 -11.53 -13.45
C ARG A 68 6.24 -12.70 -13.23
N GLN A 69 6.75 -13.93 -13.26
CA GLN A 69 5.93 -15.12 -13.00
C GLN A 69 5.31 -15.09 -11.59
N ALA A 70 6.10 -14.73 -10.58
CA ALA A 70 5.60 -14.59 -9.22
C ALA A 70 4.54 -13.49 -9.10
N ALA A 71 4.78 -12.31 -9.67
CA ALA A 71 3.83 -11.19 -9.66
C ALA A 71 2.49 -11.55 -10.33
N VAL A 72 2.56 -12.25 -11.46
CA VAL A 72 1.36 -12.73 -12.18
C VAL A 72 0.60 -13.78 -11.35
N GLN A 73 1.31 -14.74 -10.74
CA GLN A 73 0.70 -15.72 -9.84
C GLN A 73 0.04 -15.05 -8.63
N THR A 74 0.69 -14.06 -8.02
CA THR A 74 0.11 -13.27 -6.91
C THR A 74 -1.14 -12.54 -7.36
N TYR A 75 -1.12 -11.87 -8.52
CA TYR A 75 -2.28 -11.16 -9.07
C TYR A 75 -3.49 -12.10 -9.27
N TYR A 76 -3.27 -13.24 -9.93
CA TYR A 76 -4.35 -14.22 -10.13
C TYR A 76 -4.81 -14.86 -8.82
N GLY A 77 -3.89 -15.14 -7.87
CA GLY A 77 -4.23 -15.65 -6.54
C GLY A 77 -5.13 -14.69 -5.76
N TYR A 78 -4.83 -13.38 -5.76
CA TYR A 78 -5.71 -12.37 -5.15
C TYR A 78 -7.05 -12.27 -5.86
N SER A 79 -7.10 -12.37 -7.19
CA SER A 79 -8.35 -12.33 -7.95
C SER A 79 -9.26 -13.54 -7.67
N ALA A 80 -8.66 -14.71 -7.41
CA ALA A 80 -9.38 -15.89 -7.02
C ALA A 80 -9.94 -15.72 -5.59
N LEU A 81 -9.09 -15.30 -4.64
CA LEU A 81 -9.51 -15.05 -3.26
C LEU A 81 -10.63 -14.02 -3.16
N SER A 82 -10.54 -12.90 -3.90
CA SER A 82 -11.59 -11.87 -3.87
C SER A 82 -12.92 -12.40 -4.37
N LYS A 83 -12.93 -13.23 -5.42
CA LYS A 83 -14.14 -13.90 -5.92
C LYS A 83 -14.70 -14.88 -4.89
N THR A 84 -13.86 -15.66 -4.22
CA THR A 84 -14.33 -16.61 -3.19
C THR A 84 -14.92 -15.88 -1.99
N PHE A 85 -14.28 -14.80 -1.52
CA PHE A 85 -14.81 -13.98 -0.42
C PHE A 85 -16.12 -13.29 -0.81
N PHE A 86 -16.22 -12.74 -2.01
CA PHE A 86 -17.43 -12.09 -2.49
C PHE A 86 -18.58 -13.09 -2.67
N HIS A 87 -18.28 -14.28 -3.21
CA HIS A 87 -19.26 -15.36 -3.34
C HIS A 87 -19.74 -15.87 -1.97
N HIS A 88 -18.84 -16.05 -1.01
CA HIS A 88 -19.18 -16.46 0.34
C HIS A 88 -19.97 -15.37 1.09
N TYR A 89 -19.69 -14.10 0.84
CA TYR A 89 -20.45 -12.97 1.38
C TYR A 89 -21.88 -12.92 0.84
N ILE A 90 -22.06 -13.12 -0.47
CA ILE A 90 -23.37 -13.17 -1.12
C ILE A 90 -24.21 -14.35 -0.60
N LEU A 91 -23.61 -15.56 -0.53
CA LEU A 91 -24.31 -16.74 -0.03
C LEU A 91 -24.76 -16.56 1.43
N ARG A 92 -23.88 -16.02 2.27
CA ARG A 92 -24.18 -15.77 3.69
C ARG A 92 -25.31 -14.73 3.85
N ASN A 93 -25.34 -13.67 3.03
CA ASN A 93 -26.43 -12.68 3.07
C ASN A 93 -27.75 -13.23 2.52
N LYS A 94 -27.72 -14.14 1.53
CA LYS A 94 -28.94 -14.84 1.10
C LYS A 94 -29.52 -15.67 2.24
N GLU A 95 -28.70 -16.45 2.96
CA GLU A 95 -29.17 -17.26 4.10
C GLU A 95 -29.82 -16.41 5.21
N TYR A 96 -29.24 -15.24 5.54
CA TYR A 96 -29.87 -14.31 6.48
C TYR A 96 -31.17 -13.70 5.96
N GLY A 97 -31.26 -13.42 4.65
CA GLY A 97 -32.49 -12.94 4.00
C GLY A 97 -33.60 -13.98 4.02
N TYR A 98 -33.28 -15.25 3.73
CA TYR A 98 -34.23 -16.36 3.80
C TYR A 98 -34.68 -16.66 5.23
N ALA A 99 -33.77 -16.64 6.22
CA ALA A 99 -34.13 -16.84 7.63
C ALA A 99 -35.07 -15.75 8.16
N ARG A 100 -34.88 -14.49 7.70
CA ARG A 100 -35.74 -13.35 8.08
C ARG A 100 -37.10 -13.36 7.39
N ALA A 101 -37.18 -13.83 6.14
CA ALA A 101 -38.42 -13.89 5.37
C ALA A 101 -39.34 -15.06 5.77
N TYR A 102 -38.77 -16.18 6.23
CA TYR A 102 -39.53 -17.41 6.53
C TYR A 102 -39.58 -17.77 8.02
N GLY A 103 -39.12 -16.90 8.92
CA GLY A 103 -39.24 -17.09 10.37
C GLY A 103 -38.50 -18.31 10.94
N HIS A 104 -37.54 -18.87 10.20
CA HIS A 104 -36.77 -20.02 10.66
C HIS A 104 -35.71 -19.61 11.70
N PRO A 105 -35.52 -20.40 12.78
CA PRO A 105 -34.48 -20.13 13.76
C PRO A 105 -33.10 -20.22 13.09
N VAL A 106 -32.36 -19.11 13.13
CA VAL A 106 -30.99 -19.01 12.66
C VAL A 106 -30.15 -20.05 13.43
N SER A 107 -29.43 -20.92 12.70
CA SER A 107 -28.64 -21.99 13.31
C SER A 107 -27.61 -21.44 14.31
N HIS A 108 -27.43 -22.16 15.43
CA HIS A 108 -26.58 -21.78 16.58
C HIS A 108 -25.14 -21.36 16.22
N SER A 109 -24.63 -21.77 15.05
CA SER A 109 -23.31 -21.38 14.53
C SER A 109 -23.20 -19.92 14.06
N ALA A 110 -24.33 -19.27 13.74
CA ALA A 110 -24.34 -17.85 13.36
C ALA A 110 -24.45 -16.92 14.57
N GLN A 111 -24.93 -17.41 15.71
CA GLN A 111 -25.02 -16.67 16.97
C GLN A 111 -23.64 -16.55 17.66
N THR A 112 -22.78 -17.56 17.54
CA THR A 112 -21.42 -17.53 18.11
C THR A 112 -20.50 -16.49 17.45
N ALA A 113 -20.81 -16.05 16.22
CA ALA A 113 -20.05 -15.02 15.52
C ALA A 113 -20.41 -13.59 15.96
N LEU A 114 -21.57 -13.38 16.60
CA LEU A 114 -21.99 -12.07 17.13
C LEU A 114 -21.39 -11.79 18.51
N THR A 115 -21.11 -12.82 19.32
CA THR A 115 -20.43 -12.67 20.61
C THR A 115 -18.91 -12.57 20.50
N ASN A 116 -18.28 -13.09 19.43
CA ASN A 116 -16.85 -12.89 19.16
C ASN A 116 -16.52 -11.56 18.46
N ARG A 117 -17.52 -10.70 18.22
CA ARG A 117 -17.35 -9.40 17.56
C ARG A 117 -16.77 -8.31 18.47
N SER A 118 -16.52 -8.60 19.75
CA SER A 118 -15.97 -7.66 20.74
C SER A 118 -14.51 -7.91 21.16
N SER A 119 -13.80 -8.91 20.60
CA SER A 119 -12.43 -9.24 21.05
C SER A 119 -11.39 -9.53 19.96
N THR A 120 -11.66 -9.18 18.69
CA THR A 120 -10.63 -9.27 17.64
C THR A 120 -10.02 -7.90 17.34
N SER A 121 -9.20 -7.44 18.29
CA SER A 121 -8.16 -6.43 18.02
C SER A 121 -7.18 -7.01 17.00
N PRO A 122 -6.82 -6.29 15.92
CA PRO A 122 -5.91 -6.80 14.92
C PRO A 122 -4.51 -7.00 15.51
N TYR A 123 -4.05 -8.25 15.49
CA TYR A 123 -2.66 -8.62 15.78
C TYR A 123 -1.73 -7.91 14.79
N TYR A 124 -1.05 -6.85 15.23
CA TYR A 124 0.09 -6.30 14.50
C TYR A 124 1.26 -7.28 14.59
N PRO A 125 1.97 -7.60 13.48
CA PRO A 125 3.19 -8.38 13.56
C PRO A 125 4.27 -7.59 14.31
N ARG A 126 4.84 -8.19 15.36
CA ARG A 126 5.97 -7.65 16.13
C ARG A 126 7.19 -7.46 15.21
N SER A 127 7.68 -6.23 15.13
CA SER A 127 8.97 -5.89 14.49
C SER A 127 10.15 -6.49 15.29
N PRO A 128 11.22 -6.98 14.63
CA PRO A 128 12.37 -7.57 15.30
C PRO A 128 13.41 -6.49 15.57
N TYR A 129 13.32 -5.81 16.70
CA TYR A 129 14.46 -5.05 17.22
C TYR A 129 14.90 -5.59 18.58
N LYS A 130 16.13 -6.10 18.52
CA LYS A 130 16.96 -6.68 19.54
C LYS A 130 17.48 -5.55 20.43
N THR A 131 17.20 -5.58 21.73
CA THR A 131 17.95 -4.80 22.72
C THR A 131 18.37 -5.71 23.86
N SER A 132 19.68 -5.97 23.91
CA SER A 132 20.36 -6.60 25.04
C SER A 132 20.31 -5.68 26.26
N PRO A 133 20.19 -6.21 27.49
CA PRO A 133 20.54 -5.44 28.68
C PRO A 133 22.00 -5.71 29.06
N LEU A 134 22.70 -4.60 29.35
CA LEU A 134 23.76 -4.52 30.35
C LEU A 134 23.16 -4.70 31.74
#